data_AF-F0QTX3-F1
#
_entry.id   AF-F0QTX3-F1
#
_cell.length_a   1.000
_cell.length_b   1.000
_cell.length_c   1.000
_cell.angle_alpha   90.00
_cell.angle_beta   90.00
_cell.angle_gamma   90.00
#
_symmetry.space_group_name_H-M   'P 1'
#
loop_
_entity.id
_entity.type
_entity.pdbx_description
1 polymer ?
#
loop_
_entity_poly.entity_id
_entity_poly.type
_entity_poly.pdbx_seq_one_letter_code
_entity_poly.pdbx_strand_id
1 'polypeptide(L)'
;MAPLLAIVPLAGSGLMIYYTYENVKYVNACLPGIFHCDRFNFIVPRRTRLLLSVGAVIALFLTGLLIIMNALMIALALSIIGLIIGVYGIYLQVSHNAYCMYCLTTDVILLLTALLLIINP
;
A
#
# COMPACT_ATOMS: atom_id res chain seq x y z
N MET A 1 -11.89 -20.14 -4.20
CA MET A 1 -11.91 -18.69 -4.51
C MET A 1 -10.97 -17.92 -3.60
N ALA A 2 -10.94 -18.20 -2.29
CA ALA A 2 -10.00 -17.61 -1.32
C ALA A 2 -8.51 -17.58 -1.72
N PRO A 3 -7.87 -18.63 -2.28
CA PRO A 3 -6.44 -18.55 -2.61
C PRO A 3 -6.14 -17.63 -3.81
N LEU A 4 -7.10 -17.44 -4.72
CA LEU A 4 -6.97 -16.48 -5.83
C LEU A 4 -7.05 -15.03 -5.33
N LEU A 5 -7.83 -14.78 -4.28
CA LEU A 5 -7.93 -13.47 -3.62
C LEU A 5 -6.62 -13.05 -2.95
N ALA A 6 -5.81 -14.01 -2.49
CA ALA A 6 -4.50 -13.74 -1.89
C ALA A 6 -3.46 -13.21 -2.90
N ILE A 7 -3.66 -13.42 -4.20
CA ILE A 7 -2.73 -12.96 -5.24
C ILE A 7 -2.65 -11.43 -5.27
N VAL A 8 -3.77 -10.74 -5.05
CA VAL A 8 -3.86 -9.28 -5.11
C VAL A 8 -3.00 -8.61 -4.02
N PRO A 9 -3.16 -8.92 -2.71
CA PRO A 9 -2.31 -8.35 -1.67
C PRO A 9 -0.84 -8.84 -1.79
N LEU A 10 -0.59 -10.07 -2.24
CA LEU A 10 0.78 -10.54 -2.48
C LEU A 10 1.47 -9.77 -3.62
N ALA A 11 0.77 -9.50 -4.72
CA ALA A 11 1.28 -8.65 -5.80
C ALA A 11 1.53 -7.21 -5.32
N GLY A 12 0.64 -6.68 -4.49
CA GLY A 12 0.83 -5.39 -3.81
C GLY A 12 2.08 -5.36 -2.93
N SER A 13 2.37 -6.45 -2.21
CA SER A 13 3.60 -6.56 -1.41
C SER A 13 4.84 -6.50 -2.29
N GLY A 14 4.83 -7.17 -3.46
CA GLY A 14 5.91 -7.11 -4.45
C GLY A 14 6.15 -5.70 -5.00
N LEU A 15 5.08 -4.97 -5.33
CA LEU A 15 5.15 -3.56 -5.74
C LEU A 15 5.79 -2.68 -4.66
N MET A 16 5.43 -2.88 -3.39
CA MET A 16 6.00 -2.11 -2.29
C MET A 16 7.44 -2.49 -1.95
N ILE A 17 7.86 -3.73 -2.21
CA ILE A 17 9.26 -4.14 -2.14
C ILE A 17 10.07 -3.36 -3.18
N TYR A 18 9.59 -3.29 -4.41
CA TYR A 18 10.23 -2.52 -5.47
C TYR A 18 10.32 -1.02 -5.12
N TYR A 19 9.22 -0.43 -4.65
CA TYR A 19 9.22 0.97 -4.19
C TYR A 19 10.19 1.21 -3.02
N THR A 20 10.29 0.27 -2.08
CA THR A 20 11.26 0.35 -0.97
C THR A 20 12.69 0.31 -1.50
N TYR A 21 12.98 -0.59 -2.45
CA TYR A 21 14.28 -0.70 -3.09
C TYR A 21 14.71 0.58 -3.82
N GLU A 22 13.80 1.18 -4.60
CA GLU A 22 14.08 2.44 -5.30
C GLU A 22 14.34 3.60 -4.33
N ASN A 23 13.55 3.69 -3.25
CA ASN A 23 13.79 4.66 -2.18
C ASN A 23 15.13 4.44 -1.47
N VAL A 24 15.62 3.20 -1.35
CA VAL A 24 16.96 2.88 -0.83
C VAL A 24 18.06 3.30 -1.82
N LYS A 25 17.83 3.17 -3.12
CA LYS A 25 18.78 3.52 -4.19
C LYS A 25 18.81 5.00 -4.60
N TYR A 26 18.01 5.87 -3.96
CA TYR A 26 17.89 7.29 -4.34
C TYR A 26 17.33 7.51 -5.75
N VAL A 27 16.57 6.53 -6.27
CA VAL A 27 15.91 6.65 -7.58
C VAL A 27 14.48 7.15 -7.33
N ASN A 28 14.09 8.23 -8.01
CA ASN A 28 12.70 8.69 -8.00
C ASN A 28 11.86 7.72 -8.83
N ALA A 29 11.31 6.72 -8.13
CA ALA A 29 10.42 5.67 -8.61
C ALA A 29 9.16 6.15 -9.34
N CYS A 30 8.76 7.40 -9.13
CA CYS A 30 7.52 7.93 -9.65
C CYS A 30 7.68 8.49 -11.06
N LEU A 31 6.63 8.35 -11.88
CA LEU A 31 6.59 9.01 -13.19
C LEU A 31 6.79 10.53 -13.03
N PRO A 32 7.83 11.11 -13.66
CA PRO A 32 8.01 12.55 -13.70
C PRO A 32 6.85 13.21 -14.46
N GLY A 33 6.38 14.36 -13.98
CA GLY A 33 5.41 15.21 -14.67
C GLY A 33 3.94 15.09 -14.24
N ILE A 34 3.44 13.88 -13.94
CA ILE A 34 1.98 13.70 -13.66
C ILE A 34 1.67 13.70 -12.16
N PHE A 35 2.54 13.10 -11.34
CA PHE A 35 2.26 12.89 -9.91
C PHE A 35 3.04 13.84 -8.97
N HIS A 36 3.82 14.79 -9.51
CA HIS A 36 4.64 15.73 -8.73
C HIS A 36 5.44 15.09 -7.57
N CYS A 37 5.91 13.84 -7.74
CA CYS A 37 6.60 13.11 -6.68
C CYS A 37 7.88 13.79 -6.18
N ASP A 38 8.49 14.68 -6.97
CA ASP A 38 9.64 15.48 -6.52
C ASP A 38 9.28 16.37 -5.33
N ARG A 39 8.04 16.87 -5.25
CA ARG A 39 7.53 17.61 -4.09
C ARG A 39 7.31 16.70 -2.88
N PHE A 40 6.77 15.50 -3.10
CA PHE A 40 6.56 14.53 -2.02
C PHE A 40 7.89 14.11 -1.37
N ASN A 41 8.93 13.95 -2.19
CA ASN A 41 10.29 13.61 -1.77
C ASN A 41 10.92 14.71 -0.91
N PHE A 42 10.53 15.97 -1.12
CA PHE A 42 10.98 17.15 -0.39
C PHE A 42 10.24 17.38 0.93
N ILE A 43 8.93 17.06 0.97
CA ILE A 43 8.05 17.30 2.11
C ILE A 43 8.16 16.18 3.15
N VAL A 44 8.19 14.92 2.71
CA VAL A 44 8.14 13.77 3.60
C VAL A 44 9.54 13.17 3.77
N PRO A 45 10.14 13.23 4.97
CA PRO A 45 11.50 12.78 5.19
C PRO A 45 11.63 11.29 4.85
N ARG A 46 12.72 10.94 4.17
CA ARG A 46 12.96 9.59 3.62
C ARG A 46 12.73 8.46 4.63
N ARG A 47 13.11 8.67 5.90
CA ARG A 47 12.89 7.69 7.00
C ARG A 47 11.41 7.32 7.16
N THR A 48 10.52 8.31 7.09
CA THR A 48 9.07 8.08 7.23
C THR A 48 8.49 7.36 6.01
N ARG A 49 8.95 7.68 4.78
CA ARG A 49 8.54 6.97 3.56
C ARG A 49 9.01 5.51 3.55
N LEU A 50 10.25 5.25 3.97
CA LEU A 50 10.77 3.89 4.10
C LEU A 50 10.04 3.09 5.18
N LEU A 51 9.74 3.71 6.33
CA LEU A 51 8.96 3.04 7.38
C LEU A 51 7.55 2.69 6.91
N LEU A 52 6.88 3.63 6.24
CA LEU A 52 5.56 3.40 5.66
C LEU A 52 5.61 2.34 4.56
N SER A 53 6.63 2.34 3.69
CA SER A 53 6.73 1.37 2.61
C SER A 53 7.02 -0.03 3.13
N VAL A 54 7.95 -0.18 4.07
CA VAL A 54 8.26 -1.46 4.73
C VAL A 54 7.05 -1.97 5.51
N GLY A 55 6.38 -1.10 6.27
CA GLY A 55 5.15 -1.44 6.97
C GLY A 55 4.06 -1.94 6.03
N ALA A 56 3.87 -1.27 4.89
CA ALA A 56 2.91 -1.68 3.86
C ALA A 56 3.27 -3.02 3.22
N VAL A 57 4.56 -3.29 2.94
CA VAL A 57 5.02 -4.62 2.47
C VAL A 57 4.58 -5.70 3.43
N ILE A 58 4.89 -5.53 4.72
CA ILE A 58 4.62 -6.53 5.75
C ILE A 58 3.11 -6.74 5.92
N ALA A 59 2.32 -5.66 5.96
CA ALA A 59 0.88 -5.73 6.09
C ALA A 59 0.21 -6.42 4.89
N LEU A 60 0.64 -6.10 3.66
CA LEU A 60 0.13 -6.73 2.44
C LEU A 60 0.53 -8.20 2.34
N PHE A 61 1.75 -8.55 2.75
CA PHE A 61 2.19 -9.94 2.80
C PHE A 61 1.39 -10.74 3.84
N LEU A 62 1.22 -10.20 5.05
CA LEU A 62 0.45 -10.84 6.12
C LEU A 62 -1.02 -11.00 5.75
N THR A 63 -1.65 -10.00 5.12
CA THR A 63 -3.04 -10.12 4.65
C THR A 63 -3.18 -11.23 3.61
N GLY A 64 -2.27 -11.31 2.62
CA GLY A 64 -2.25 -12.42 1.67
C GLY A 64 -2.08 -13.78 2.35
N LEU A 65 -1.17 -13.89 3.30
CA LEU A 65 -0.91 -15.14 4.04
C LEU A 65 -2.10 -15.55 4.91
N LEU A 66 -2.76 -14.60 5.57
CA LEU A 66 -3.97 -14.85 6.36
C LEU A 66 -5.14 -15.33 5.49
N ILE A 67 -5.28 -14.79 4.27
CA ILE A 67 -6.28 -15.27 3.31
C ILE A 67 -6.00 -16.72 2.89
N ILE A 68 -4.72 -17.08 2.67
CA ILE A 68 -4.32 -18.48 2.36
C ILE A 68 -4.62 -19.41 3.54
N MET A 69 -4.37 -18.95 4.77
CA MET A 69 -4.67 -19.69 6.01
C MET A 69 -6.16 -19.70 6.37
N ASN A 70 -7.04 -19.12 5.53
CA ASN A 70 -8.47 -19.00 5.76
C ASN A 70 -8.85 -18.21 7.04
N ALA A 71 -7.98 -17.32 7.50
CA ALA A 71 -8.20 -16.43 8.64
C ALA A 71 -8.80 -15.08 8.19
N LEU A 72 -9.96 -15.14 7.51
CA LEU A 72 -10.54 -14.02 6.75
C LEU A 72 -10.91 -12.81 7.61
N MET A 73 -11.40 -13.02 8.84
CA MET A 73 -11.74 -11.93 9.77
C MET A 73 -10.53 -11.11 10.21
N ILE A 74 -9.38 -11.77 10.39
CA ILE A 74 -8.13 -11.07 10.77
C ILE A 74 -7.58 -10.31 9.57
N ALA A 75 -7.66 -10.90 8.37
CA ALA A 75 -7.28 -10.23 7.12
C ALA A 75 -8.15 -8.98 6.86
N LEU A 76 -9.45 -9.07 7.13
CA LEU A 76 -10.39 -7.94 7.04
C LEU A 76 -10.04 -6.82 8.05
N ALA A 77 -9.75 -7.18 9.30
CA ALA A 77 -9.35 -6.19 10.30
C ALA A 77 -8.06 -5.45 9.88
N LEU A 78 -7.07 -6.19 9.37
CA LEU A 78 -5.82 -5.64 8.86
C LEU A 78 -6.04 -4.72 7.64
N SER A 79 -6.93 -5.09 6.71
CA SER A 79 -7.21 -4.27 5.52
C SER A 79 -7.92 -2.97 5.89
N ILE A 80 -8.85 -2.99 6.86
CA ILE A 80 -9.52 -1.80 7.38
C ILE A 80 -8.52 -0.86 8.08
N ILE A 81 -7.65 -1.39 8.94
CA ILE A 81 -6.59 -0.59 9.60
C ILE A 81 -5.67 0.03 8.54
N GLY A 82 -5.27 -0.75 7.54
CA GLY A 82 -4.48 -0.26 6.42
C GLY A 82 -5.16 0.88 5.66
N LEU A 83 -6.47 0.77 5.38
CA LEU A 83 -7.25 1.82 4.73
C LEU A 83 -7.33 3.10 5.55
N ILE A 84 -7.49 3.02 6.87
CA ILE A 84 -7.53 4.21 7.75
C ILE A 84 -6.20 4.98 7.65
N ILE A 85 -5.07 4.26 7.66
CA ILE A 85 -3.75 4.86 7.47
C ILE A 85 -3.60 5.42 6.05
N GLY A 86 -4.10 4.71 5.04
CA GLY A 86 -4.14 5.13 3.64
C GLY A 86 -4.89 6.45 3.42
N VAL A 87 -6.07 6.60 4.02
CA VAL A 87 -6.88 7.85 3.97
C VAL A 87 -6.10 9.03 4.54
N TYR A 88 -5.38 8.84 5.65
CA TYR A 88 -4.49 9.88 6.20
C TYR A 88 -3.34 10.21 5.23
N GLY A 89 -2.79 9.20 4.56
CA GLY A 89 -1.81 9.37 3.50
C GLY A 89 -2.34 10.17 2.31
N ILE A 90 -3.56 9.90 1.85
CA ILE A 90 -4.23 10.66 0.76
C ILE A 90 -4.46 12.10 1.18
N TYR A 91 -4.92 12.35 2.42
CA TYR A 91 -5.10 13.70 2.94
C TYR A 91 -3.79 14.51 2.91
N LEU A 92 -2.67 13.90 3.31
CA LEU A 92 -1.35 14.52 3.23
C LEU A 92 -0.92 14.78 1.77
N GLN A 93 -1.19 13.85 0.85
CA GLN A 93 -0.87 13.99 -0.57
C GLN A 93 -1.65 15.14 -1.23
N VAL A 94 -2.95 15.24 -0.95
CA VAL A 94 -3.83 16.30 -1.50
C VAL A 94 -3.46 17.66 -0.92
N SER A 95 -3.25 17.77 0.39
CA SER A 95 -2.89 19.04 1.04
C SER A 95 -1.57 19.63 0.54
N HIS A 96 -0.66 18.78 0.09
CA HIS A 96 0.66 19.20 -0.39
C HIS A 96 0.82 19.13 -1.92
N ASN A 97 -0.25 18.81 -2.67
CA ASN A 97 -0.22 18.62 -4.13
C ASN A 97 0.92 17.70 -4.59
N ALA A 98 1.11 16.61 -3.88
CA ALA A 98 2.23 15.71 -4.04
C ALA A 98 1.70 14.28 -3.97
N TYR A 99 1.59 13.62 -5.11
CA TYR A 99 0.85 12.36 -5.24
C TYR A 99 1.81 11.19 -5.37
N CYS A 100 1.54 10.10 -4.65
CA CYS A 100 2.36 8.89 -4.69
C CYS A 100 1.57 7.78 -5.38
N MET A 101 1.94 7.45 -6.63
CA MET A 101 1.26 6.39 -7.40
C MET A 101 1.28 5.06 -6.66
N TYR A 102 2.42 4.65 -6.11
CA TYR A 102 2.56 3.40 -5.35
C TYR A 102 1.63 3.36 -4.13
N CYS A 103 1.55 4.47 -3.39
CA CYS A 103 0.70 4.60 -2.22
C CYS A 103 -0.79 4.50 -2.58
N LEU A 104 -1.21 5.18 -3.65
CA LEU A 104 -2.58 5.08 -4.16
C LEU A 104 -2.91 3.66 -4.63
N THR A 105 -1.98 2.99 -5.31
CA THR A 105 -2.20 1.60 -5.74
C THR A 105 -2.34 0.65 -4.56
N THR A 106 -1.57 0.83 -3.48
CA THR A 106 -1.74 0.01 -2.27
C THR A 106 -3.07 0.25 -1.58
N ASP A 107 -3.54 1.49 -1.52
CA ASP A 107 -4.85 1.82 -0.93
C ASP A 107 -5.98 1.17 -1.73
N VAL A 108 -5.89 1.19 -3.06
CA VAL A 108 -6.85 0.51 -3.95
C VAL A 108 -6.84 -1.01 -3.73
N ILE A 109 -5.66 -1.61 -3.57
CA ILE A 109 -5.52 -3.04 -3.28
C ILE A 109 -6.17 -3.40 -1.94
N LEU A 110 -5.93 -2.61 -0.90
CA LEU A 110 -6.55 -2.79 0.41
C LEU A 110 -8.07 -2.61 0.37
N LEU A 111 -8.57 -1.66 -0.42
CA LEU A 111 -10.00 -1.42 -0.61
C LEU A 111 -10.68 -2.59 -1.33
N LEU A 112 -10.08 -3.07 -2.42
CA LEU A 112 -10.60 -4.22 -3.16
C LEU A 112 -10.58 -5.48 -2.33
N THR A 113 -9.49 -5.75 -1.61
CA THR A 113 -9.41 -6.91 -0.71
C THR A 113 -10.45 -6.84 0.41
N ALA A 114 -10.65 -5.67 1.03
CA ALA A 114 -11.70 -5.50 2.03
C ALA A 114 -13.10 -5.75 1.46
N LEU A 115 -13.43 -5.14 0.31
CA LEU A 115 -14.73 -5.34 -0.37
C LEU A 115 -15.00 -6.81 -0.70
N LEU A 116 -14.00 -7.49 -1.25
CA LEU A 116 -14.14 -8.89 -1.64
C LEU A 116 -14.32 -9.82 -0.44
N LEU A 117 -13.67 -9.53 0.69
CA LEU A 117 -13.85 -10.26 1.95
C LEU A 117 -15.23 -10.02 2.58
N ILE A 118 -15.84 -8.84 2.38
CA ILE A 118 -17.20 -8.56 2.86
C ILE A 118 -18.24 -9.27 1.99
N ILE A 119 -18.04 -9.30 0.67
CA ILE A 119 -18.99 -9.92 -0.27
C ILE A 119 -18.91 -11.44 -0.23
N ASN A 120 -17.71 -12.01 -0.01
CA ASN A 120 -17.47 -13.45 0.17
C ASN A 120 -16.84 -13.71 1.54
N PRO A 121 -17.66 -13.76 2.61
CA PRO A 121 -17.17 -14.01 3.97
C PRO A 121 -16.58 -15.42 4.15
#